data_AF-A0A8B8EZ12-F1
#
_entry.id   AF-A0A8B8EZ12-F1
#
_cell.length_a   1.000
_cell.length_b   1.000
_cell.length_c   1.000
_cell.angle_alpha   90.00
_cell.angle_beta   90.00
_cell.angle_gamma   90.00
#
_symmetry.space_group_name_H-M   'P 1'
#
loop_
_entity.id
_entity.type
_entity.pdbx_description
1 polymer ?
#
loop_
_entity_poly.entity_id
_entity_poly.type
_entity_poly.pdbx_seq_one_letter_code
_entity_poly.pdbx_strand_id
1 'polypeptide(L)'
;MAMTRCAFPILICQQSTMSYISLSILNKRIEEGKPFSINVEPKVPGFKEKGGVAINFLDKPPQSSDEESNILFHFNPRPPNKIILNSHWQGAWQKEVVLEDDDVQEKLFGRPFELTIKVLSHDEKKGSEFLVFVNETFQTTFLCPADITHTEYIGFSPALRISADIKTFE
;
A
#
# COMPACT_ATOMS: atom_id res chain seq x y z
N MET A 1 -49.05 18.49 21.40
CA MET A 1 -47.91 17.56 21.49
C MET A 1 -47.38 17.38 20.08
N ALA A 2 -46.29 18.07 19.74
CA ALA A 2 -45.67 18.03 18.44
C ALA A 2 -44.40 17.17 18.52
N MET A 3 -44.17 16.29 17.54
CA MET A 3 -42.94 16.32 16.74
C MET A 3 -43.02 15.29 15.59
N THR A 4 -43.27 15.85 14.41
CA THR A 4 -42.64 15.62 13.12
C THR A 4 -41.68 14.44 12.97
N ARG A 5 -41.94 13.63 11.94
CA ARG A 5 -41.03 12.64 11.37
C ARG A 5 -39.71 13.30 10.93
N CYS A 6 -38.58 12.77 11.40
CA CYS A 6 -37.30 12.89 10.72
C CYS A 6 -36.78 11.49 10.43
N ALA A 7 -37.14 10.96 9.26
CA ALA A 7 -36.39 9.88 8.64
C ALA A 7 -35.05 10.49 8.19
N PHE A 8 -33.97 10.12 8.87
CA PHE A 8 -32.63 10.40 8.34
C PHE A 8 -32.45 9.57 7.08
N PRO A 9 -31.99 10.16 5.96
CA PRO A 9 -31.56 9.36 4.83
C PRO A 9 -30.38 8.53 5.31
N ILE A 10 -30.45 7.21 5.11
CA ILE A 10 -29.29 6.34 5.11
C ILE A 10 -28.36 6.93 4.05
N LEU A 11 -27.37 7.69 4.50
CA LEU A 11 -26.30 8.15 3.66
C LEU A 11 -25.67 6.87 3.11
N ILE A 12 -25.79 6.69 1.80
CA ILE A 12 -25.09 5.65 1.05
C ILE A 12 -23.61 5.87 1.36
N CYS A 13 -23.09 5.12 2.32
CA CYS A 13 -21.66 5.04 2.58
C CYS A 13 -21.10 4.38 1.32
N GLN A 14 -20.55 5.19 0.41
CA GLN A 14 -19.73 4.67 -0.68
C GLN A 14 -18.63 3.87 0.00
N GLN A 15 -18.77 2.54 0.04
CA GLN A 15 -17.67 1.65 0.33
C GLN A 15 -16.63 1.93 -0.74
N SER A 16 -15.65 2.76 -0.39
CA SER A 16 -14.55 3.15 -1.24
C SER A 16 -13.59 1.96 -1.28
N THR A 17 -13.96 0.96 -2.07
CA THR A 17 -13.19 -0.28 -2.22
C THR A 17 -11.80 0.05 -2.75
N MET A 18 -10.76 -0.58 -2.19
CA MET A 18 -9.40 -0.44 -2.70
C MET A 18 -9.35 -0.75 -4.20
N SER A 19 -8.46 -0.08 -4.91
CA SER A 19 -8.13 -0.40 -6.30
C SER A 19 -6.98 -1.41 -6.34
N TYR A 20 -6.93 -2.25 -7.37
CA TYR A 20 -5.91 -3.30 -7.50
C TYR A 20 -5.34 -3.34 -8.91
N ILE A 21 -4.05 -3.66 -9.01
CA ILE A 21 -3.37 -3.91 -10.28
C ILE A 21 -2.48 -5.15 -10.17
N SER A 22 -2.55 -6.04 -11.15
CA SER A 22 -1.67 -7.22 -11.20
C SER A 22 -0.29 -6.83 -11.71
N LEU A 23 0.76 -7.37 -11.11
CA LEU A 23 2.13 -7.19 -11.59
C LEU A 23 2.35 -7.77 -12.99
N SER A 24 1.58 -8.80 -13.36
CA SER A 24 1.62 -9.39 -14.71
C SER A 24 1.24 -8.37 -15.79
N ILE A 25 0.23 -7.53 -15.54
CA ILE A 25 -0.21 -6.45 -16.44
C ILE A 25 0.87 -5.37 -16.56
N LEU A 26 1.63 -5.14 -15.49
CA LEU A 26 2.75 -4.20 -15.48
C LEU A 26 4.01 -4.77 -16.15
N ASN A 27 4.02 -6.07 -16.47
CA ASN A 27 5.23 -6.81 -16.86
C ASN A 27 6.39 -6.56 -15.88
N LYS A 28 6.07 -6.50 -14.59
CA LYS A 28 7.03 -6.33 -13.50
C LYS A 28 7.01 -7.55 -12.60
N ARG A 29 8.15 -7.81 -11.94
CA ARG A 29 8.31 -8.83 -10.91
C ARG A 29 9.24 -8.29 -9.83
N ILE A 30 9.02 -8.71 -8.58
CA ILE A 30 9.93 -8.42 -7.47
C ILE A 30 10.97 -9.54 -7.43
N GLU A 31 12.24 -9.18 -7.47
CA GLU A 31 13.36 -10.12 -7.54
C GLU A 31 14.45 -9.69 -6.55
N GLU A 32 15.19 -10.66 -6.01
CA GLU A 32 16.35 -10.38 -5.16
C GLU A 32 17.37 -9.50 -5.86
N GLY A 33 17.92 -8.52 -5.13
CA GLY A 33 18.99 -7.64 -5.60
C GLY A 33 18.55 -6.56 -6.60
N LYS A 34 17.36 -6.66 -7.21
CA LYS A 34 16.85 -5.68 -8.16
C LYS A 34 15.84 -4.73 -7.49
N PRO A 35 15.92 -3.41 -7.76
CA PRO A 35 14.90 -2.49 -7.29
C PRO A 35 13.58 -2.73 -8.02
N PHE A 36 12.49 -2.73 -7.27
CA PHE A 36 11.13 -2.69 -7.79
C PHE A 36 10.51 -1.36 -7.39
N SER A 37 10.13 -0.57 -8.38
CA SER A 37 9.57 0.77 -8.17
C SER A 37 8.17 0.92 -8.75
N ILE A 38 7.33 1.70 -8.06
CA ILE A 38 6.04 2.18 -8.54
C ILE A 38 5.94 3.70 -8.38
N ASN A 39 5.38 4.36 -9.38
CA ASN A 39 5.04 5.78 -9.30
C ASN A 39 3.62 5.93 -8.77
N VAL A 40 3.47 6.75 -7.74
CA VAL A 40 2.23 6.96 -7.01
C VAL A 40 1.85 8.43 -7.06
N GLU A 41 0.62 8.71 -7.48
CA GLU A 41 0.06 10.05 -7.56
C GLU A 41 -1.11 10.18 -6.57
N PRO A 42 -1.07 11.13 -5.61
CA PRO A 42 -2.24 11.49 -4.82
C PRO A 42 -3.31 12.12 -5.74
N LYS A 43 -4.54 11.61 -5.72
CA LYS A 43 -5.64 12.17 -6.52
C LYS A 43 -6.17 13.49 -5.98
N VAL A 44 -6.02 13.71 -4.68
CA VAL A 44 -6.48 14.92 -3.99
C VAL A 44 -5.28 15.57 -3.30
N PRO A 45 -4.86 16.76 -3.74
CA PRO A 45 -3.83 17.53 -3.03
C PRO A 45 -4.30 17.83 -1.60
N GLY A 46 -3.45 17.56 -0.63
CA GLY A 46 -3.75 17.91 0.76
C GLY A 46 -4.77 16.99 1.44
N PHE A 47 -4.71 15.68 1.18
CA PHE A 47 -5.42 14.64 1.95
C PHE A 47 -5.13 14.81 3.46
N LYS A 48 -6.18 14.76 4.31
CA LYS A 48 -6.09 15.02 5.77
C LYS A 48 -6.73 13.93 6.63
N GLU A 49 -7.13 12.80 6.06
CA GLU A 49 -7.73 11.73 6.87
C GLU A 49 -6.66 11.10 7.76
N LYS A 50 -6.93 11.05 9.07
CA LYS A 50 -5.96 10.57 10.07
C LYS A 50 -5.54 9.11 9.87
N GLY A 51 -6.40 8.30 9.24
CA GLY A 51 -6.09 6.91 8.90
C GLY A 51 -5.08 6.76 7.76
N GLY A 52 -4.79 7.84 7.04
CA GLY A 52 -3.88 7.83 5.91
C GLY A 52 -4.45 7.09 4.69
N VAL A 53 -3.53 6.66 3.83
CA VAL A 53 -3.80 5.83 2.65
C VAL A 53 -2.91 4.60 2.70
N ALA A 54 -3.26 3.53 1.99
CA ALA A 54 -2.51 2.30 1.97
C ALA A 54 -2.06 1.94 0.56
N ILE A 55 -0.87 1.34 0.47
CA ILE A 55 -0.38 0.58 -0.66
C ILE A 55 0.02 -0.80 -0.13
N ASN A 56 -0.61 -1.84 -0.67
CA ASN A 56 -0.51 -3.22 -0.21
C ASN A 56 0.09 -4.09 -1.31
N PHE A 57 1.14 -4.82 -0.97
CA PHE A 57 1.72 -5.87 -1.80
C PHE A 57 1.06 -7.18 -1.38
N LEU A 58 0.30 -7.80 -2.29
CA LEU A 58 -0.52 -8.97 -1.99
C LEU A 58 -0.03 -10.19 -2.79
N ASP A 59 -0.08 -11.36 -2.16
CA ASP A 59 0.29 -12.64 -2.77
C ASP A 59 -0.79 -13.19 -3.71
N LYS A 60 -2.06 -12.85 -3.46
CA LYS A 60 -3.21 -13.31 -4.21
C LYS A 60 -4.18 -12.15 -4.48
N PRO A 61 -5.09 -12.26 -5.48
CA PRO A 61 -6.10 -11.24 -5.68
C PRO A 61 -6.98 -11.15 -4.41
N PRO A 62 -7.51 -9.95 -4.09
CA PRO A 62 -8.45 -9.80 -2.98
C PRO A 62 -9.63 -10.76 -3.17
N GLN A 63 -9.79 -11.73 -2.28
CA GLN A 63 -10.88 -12.69 -2.37
C GLN A 63 -12.21 -12.04 -1.96
N SER A 64 -13.29 -12.45 -2.63
CA SER A 64 -14.67 -12.10 -2.26
C SER A 64 -15.24 -13.01 -1.15
N SER A 65 -14.49 -14.01 -0.72
CA SER A 65 -14.84 -15.00 0.32
C SER A 65 -13.95 -14.83 1.54
N ASP A 66 -14.40 -15.36 2.67
CA ASP A 66 -13.95 -15.16 4.06
C ASP A 66 -12.45 -15.40 4.39
N GLU A 67 -11.58 -15.63 3.39
CA GLU A 67 -10.14 -15.69 3.56
C GLU A 67 -9.49 -14.34 3.23
N GLU A 68 -9.07 -13.62 4.27
CA GLU A 68 -8.26 -12.42 4.10
C GLU A 68 -6.97 -12.75 3.33
N SER A 69 -6.67 -11.96 2.30
CA SER A 69 -5.43 -12.13 1.52
C SER A 69 -4.23 -11.70 2.35
N ASN A 70 -3.08 -12.35 2.15
CA ASN A 70 -1.89 -11.90 2.85
C ASN A 70 -1.45 -10.55 2.27
N ILE A 71 -1.11 -9.62 3.16
CA ILE A 71 -0.46 -8.37 2.79
C ILE A 71 1.00 -8.54 3.19
N LEU A 72 1.82 -8.88 2.21
CA LEU A 72 3.24 -9.12 2.40
C LEU A 72 3.95 -7.83 2.82
N PHE A 73 3.54 -6.70 2.25
CA PHE A 73 4.00 -5.38 2.65
C PHE A 73 2.88 -4.35 2.60
N HIS A 74 2.57 -3.77 3.75
CA HIS A 74 1.63 -2.69 3.94
C HIS A 74 2.42 -1.39 4.13
N PHE A 75 2.33 -0.47 3.17
CA PHE A 75 2.89 0.87 3.26
C PHE A 75 1.75 1.87 3.48
N ASN A 76 1.69 2.48 4.67
CA ASN A 76 0.60 3.35 5.07
C ASN A 76 1.09 4.70 5.59
N PRO A 77 1.30 5.69 4.70
CA PRO A 77 1.53 7.05 5.12
C PRO A 77 0.27 7.61 5.77
N ARG A 78 0.45 8.21 6.95
CA ARG A 78 -0.58 8.84 7.77
C ARG A 78 -0.21 10.30 8.00
N PRO A 79 -1.00 11.26 7.50
CA PRO A 79 -0.73 12.67 7.72
C PRO A 79 -0.91 13.02 9.22
N PRO A 80 -0.18 14.02 9.73
CA PRO A 80 0.74 14.87 8.96
C PRO A 80 2.15 14.26 8.80
N ASN A 81 2.58 13.35 9.68
CA ASN A 81 4.00 13.14 9.90
C ASN A 81 4.44 11.67 10.13
N LYS A 82 3.66 10.67 9.72
CA LYS A 82 4.02 9.27 9.98
C LYS A 82 3.88 8.38 8.76
N ILE A 83 4.70 7.33 8.72
CA ILE A 83 4.52 6.18 7.82
C ILE A 83 4.47 4.93 8.70
N ILE A 84 3.39 4.17 8.58
CA ILE A 84 3.22 2.89 9.23
C ILE A 84 3.52 1.80 8.22
N LEU A 85 4.46 0.93 8.56
CA LEU A 85 4.77 -0.26 7.78
C LEU A 85 4.35 -1.50 8.56
N ASN A 86 3.76 -2.47 7.87
CA ASN A 86 3.38 -3.74 8.49
C ASN A 86 3.29 -4.87 7.45
N SER A 87 3.01 -6.08 7.93
CA SER A 87 2.51 -7.20 7.14
C SER A 87 1.23 -7.72 7.78
N HIS A 88 0.34 -8.28 6.95
CA HIS A 88 -0.79 -9.10 7.39
C HIS A 88 -0.52 -10.52 6.89
N TRP A 89 -0.19 -11.44 7.79
CA TRP A 89 0.28 -12.77 7.44
C TRP A 89 -0.48 -13.82 8.24
N GLN A 90 -1.03 -14.81 7.54
CA GLN A 90 -1.78 -15.93 8.14
C GLN A 90 -2.91 -15.47 9.08
N GLY A 91 -3.66 -14.45 8.65
CA GLY A 91 -4.84 -13.96 9.37
C GLY A 91 -4.54 -13.01 10.53
N ALA A 92 -3.30 -12.52 10.67
CA ALA A 92 -2.97 -11.55 11.70
C ALA A 92 -2.04 -10.44 11.21
N TRP A 93 -2.31 -9.22 11.69
CA TRP A 93 -1.37 -8.10 11.60
C TRP A 93 -0.14 -8.38 12.44
N GLN A 94 1.01 -8.07 11.87
CA GLN A 94 2.29 -8.22 12.53
C GLN A 94 2.65 -6.95 13.33
N LYS A 95 3.85 -6.93 13.89
CA LYS A 95 4.35 -5.75 14.62
C LYS A 95 4.58 -4.59 13.66
N GLU A 96 3.93 -3.46 13.92
CA GLU A 96 4.13 -2.22 13.16
C GLU A 96 5.57 -1.69 13.28
N VAL A 97 6.08 -1.16 12.18
CA VAL A 97 7.23 -0.26 12.15
C VAL A 97 6.71 1.15 11.89
N VAL A 98 7.03 2.07 12.79
CA VAL A 98 6.59 3.47 12.73
C VAL A 98 7.79 4.34 12.34
N LEU A 99 7.64 5.08 11.25
CA LEU A 99 8.60 6.09 10.82
C LEU A 99 7.97 7.46 11.03
N GLU A 100 8.64 8.33 11.79
CA GLU A 100 8.24 9.74 11.94
C GLU A 100 8.99 10.57 10.90
N ASP A 101 8.27 11.35 10.09
CA ASP A 101 8.82 12.29 9.12
C ASP A 101 7.83 13.46 8.97
N ASP A 102 8.23 14.65 9.42
CA ASP A 102 7.39 15.86 9.42
C ASP A 102 6.98 16.32 8.02
N ASP A 103 7.67 15.85 6.98
CA ASP A 103 7.38 16.21 5.59
C ASP A 103 6.42 15.24 4.89
N VAL A 104 5.87 14.21 5.57
CA VAL A 104 4.96 13.22 4.95
C VAL A 104 3.82 13.89 4.20
N GLN A 105 3.23 14.95 4.77
CA GLN A 105 2.18 15.73 4.11
C GLN A 105 2.62 16.28 2.74
N GLU A 106 3.82 16.85 2.65
CA GLU A 106 4.33 17.43 1.41
C GLU A 106 4.83 16.35 0.45
N LYS A 107 5.66 15.41 0.95
CA LYS A 107 6.33 14.36 0.16
C LYS A 107 5.35 13.35 -0.43
N LEU A 108 4.31 12.97 0.31
CA LEU A 108 3.45 11.84 -0.05
C LEU A 108 2.00 12.23 -0.36
N PHE A 109 1.56 13.43 0.04
CA PHE A 109 0.20 13.92 -0.21
C PHE A 109 0.13 15.24 -1.00
N GLY A 110 1.28 15.89 -1.25
CA GLY A 110 1.37 17.14 -2.00
C GLY A 110 1.80 16.96 -3.46
N ARG A 111 2.46 15.85 -3.79
CA ARG A 111 3.04 15.58 -5.11
C ARG A 111 3.11 14.08 -5.39
N PRO A 112 3.29 13.66 -6.66
CA PRO A 112 3.67 12.30 -6.98
C PRO A 112 4.98 11.90 -6.29
N PHE A 113 5.09 10.62 -5.97
CA PHE A 113 6.29 10.03 -5.37
C PHE A 113 6.57 8.65 -5.94
N GLU A 114 7.83 8.24 -5.88
CA GLU A 114 8.24 6.87 -6.17
C GLU A 114 8.36 6.08 -4.86
N LEU A 115 7.69 4.93 -4.78
CA LEU A 115 7.92 3.92 -3.74
C LEU A 115 8.74 2.79 -4.35
N THR A 116 9.91 2.53 -3.75
CA THR A 116 10.85 1.53 -4.23
C THR A 116 11.20 0.55 -3.12
N ILE A 117 11.19 -0.74 -3.44
CA ILE A 117 11.75 -1.78 -2.57
C ILE A 117 12.95 -2.43 -3.24
N LYS A 118 13.94 -2.85 -2.45
CA LYS A 118 15.07 -3.67 -2.92
C LYS A 118 15.23 -4.86 -1.99
N VAL A 119 14.93 -6.04 -2.51
CA VAL A 119 15.02 -7.29 -1.75
C VAL A 119 16.49 -7.64 -1.50
N LEU A 120 16.84 -7.81 -0.23
CA LEU A 120 18.18 -8.20 0.23
C LEU A 120 18.28 -9.72 0.37
N SER A 121 17.23 -10.35 0.89
CA SER A 121 17.11 -11.80 1.00
C SER A 121 15.65 -12.21 1.03
N HIS A 122 15.37 -13.42 0.54
CA HIS A 122 14.05 -14.05 0.68
C HIS A 122 14.17 -15.58 0.85
N ASP A 123 13.24 -16.14 1.61
CA ASP A 123 13.11 -17.58 1.86
C ASP A 123 11.66 -17.90 2.21
N GLU A 124 11.11 -18.98 1.65
CA GLU A 124 9.71 -19.38 1.85
C GLU A 124 9.31 -19.58 3.33
N LYS A 125 10.27 -19.92 4.19
CA LYS A 125 10.04 -20.21 5.62
C LYS A 125 10.48 -19.08 6.54
N LYS A 126 11.53 -18.35 6.17
CA LYS A 126 12.11 -17.27 6.99
C LYS A 126 11.59 -15.89 6.63
N GLY A 127 10.92 -15.75 5.49
CA GLY A 127 10.36 -14.50 5.00
C GLY A 127 11.36 -13.71 4.17
N SER A 128 11.27 -12.38 4.19
CA SER A 128 12.12 -11.50 3.40
C SER A 128 12.65 -10.33 4.19
N GLU A 129 13.83 -9.87 3.81
CA GLU A 129 14.40 -8.60 4.22
C GLU A 129 14.57 -7.72 3.00
N PHE A 130 14.06 -6.48 3.06
CA PHE A 130 14.18 -5.55 1.94
C PHE A 130 14.32 -4.10 2.41
N LEU A 131 15.06 -3.32 1.62
CA LEU A 131 15.18 -1.89 1.81
C LEU A 131 13.96 -1.19 1.24
N VAL A 132 13.44 -0.18 1.96
CA VAL A 132 12.33 0.67 1.52
C VAL A 132 12.86 2.07 1.23
N PHE A 133 12.50 2.62 0.08
CA PHE A 133 12.85 3.96 -0.35
C PHE A 133 11.60 4.73 -0.77
N VAL A 134 11.62 6.03 -0.50
CA VAL A 134 10.67 7.00 -1.03
C VAL A 134 11.47 8.08 -1.74
N ASN A 135 11.21 8.31 -3.04
CA ASN A 135 11.96 9.27 -3.86
C ASN A 135 13.49 9.10 -3.71
N GLU A 136 13.97 7.88 -3.93
CA GLU A 136 15.39 7.48 -3.77
C GLU A 136 15.97 7.62 -2.35
N THR A 137 15.22 8.17 -1.39
CA THR A 137 15.65 8.34 -0.01
C THR A 137 15.32 7.09 0.79
N PHE A 138 16.36 6.48 1.37
CA PHE A 138 16.21 5.32 2.25
C PHE A 138 15.36 5.66 3.47
N GLN A 139 14.38 4.79 3.75
CA GLN A 139 13.46 4.92 4.87
C GLN A 139 13.82 3.95 5.98
N THR A 140 13.88 2.65 5.65
CA THR A 140 14.21 1.59 6.59
C THR A 140 14.52 0.28 5.87
N THR A 141 15.12 -0.66 6.61
CA THR A 141 15.11 -2.07 6.25
C THR A 141 13.89 -2.72 6.90
N PHE A 142 13.03 -3.33 6.10
CA PHE A 142 11.81 -3.98 6.56
C PHE A 142 11.98 -5.50 6.57
N LEU A 143 11.55 -6.13 7.67
CA LEU A 143 11.50 -7.58 7.85
C LEU A 143 10.07 -8.06 7.66
N CYS A 144 9.82 -8.79 6.58
CA CYS A 144 8.55 -9.44 6.29
C CYS A 144 8.64 -10.91 6.71
N PRO A 145 7.64 -11.47 7.43
CA PRO A 145 7.65 -12.88 7.80
C PRO A 145 7.34 -13.84 6.63
N ALA A 146 7.06 -13.30 5.44
CA ALA A 146 6.71 -14.02 4.23
C ALA A 146 7.62 -13.63 3.07
N ASP A 147 7.65 -14.47 2.04
CA ASP A 147 8.43 -14.20 0.84
C ASP A 147 7.77 -13.08 0.00
N ILE A 148 8.36 -11.89 0.01
CA ILE A 148 7.85 -10.72 -0.72
C ILE A 148 7.85 -10.92 -2.24
N THR A 149 8.67 -11.84 -2.76
CA THR A 149 8.73 -12.15 -4.20
C THR A 149 7.46 -12.84 -4.70
N HIS A 150 6.63 -13.36 -3.79
CA HIS A 150 5.30 -13.90 -4.10
C HIS A 150 4.23 -12.82 -4.33
N THR A 151 4.58 -11.53 -4.26
CA THR A 151 3.62 -10.48 -4.59
C THR A 151 3.14 -10.62 -6.04
N GLU A 152 1.82 -10.72 -6.22
CA GLU A 152 1.17 -10.76 -7.53
C GLU A 152 0.35 -9.49 -7.82
N TYR A 153 -0.08 -8.77 -6.77
CA TYR A 153 -0.94 -7.60 -6.89
C TYR A 153 -0.46 -6.44 -6.02
N ILE A 154 -0.71 -5.23 -6.52
CA ILE A 154 -0.65 -4.01 -5.72
C ILE A 154 -2.07 -3.50 -5.49
N GLY A 155 -2.51 -3.52 -4.24
CA GLY A 155 -3.73 -2.84 -3.79
C GLY A 155 -3.41 -1.43 -3.33
N PHE A 156 -4.23 -0.44 -3.65
CA PHE A 156 -4.02 0.93 -3.19
C PHE A 156 -5.34 1.64 -2.86
N SER A 157 -5.28 2.56 -1.90
CA SER A 157 -6.44 3.35 -1.49
C SER A 157 -7.02 4.17 -2.65
N PRO A 158 -8.33 4.43 -2.68
CA PRO A 158 -8.98 5.21 -3.74
C PRO A 158 -8.43 6.62 -3.93
N ALA A 159 -7.85 7.22 -2.89
CA ALA A 159 -7.19 8.53 -2.92
C ALA A 159 -5.85 8.52 -3.67
N LEU A 160 -5.34 7.35 -4.07
CA LEU A 160 -4.10 7.17 -4.82
C LEU A 160 -4.38 6.71 -6.26
N ARG A 161 -3.42 6.99 -7.13
CA ARG A 161 -3.30 6.43 -8.48
C ARG A 161 -1.90 5.86 -8.63
N ILE A 162 -1.79 4.65 -9.16
CA ILE A 162 -0.50 4.10 -9.57
C ILE A 162 -0.37 4.27 -11.07
N SER A 163 0.70 4.91 -11.50
CA SER A 163 1.12 4.97 -12.90
C SER A 163 2.27 3.99 -13.10
N ALA A 164 2.12 3.12 -14.09
CA ALA A 164 3.21 2.27 -14.52
C ALA A 164 3.24 2.31 -16.05
N ASP A 165 4.45 2.30 -16.60
CA ASP A 165 4.64 2.20 -18.04
C ASP A 165 4.08 0.85 -18.48
N ILE A 166 2.87 0.84 -19.01
CA ILE A 166 2.34 -0.31 -19.73
C ILE A 166 3.21 -0.38 -20.97
N LYS A 167 4.15 -1.32 -21.01
CA LYS A 167 4.79 -1.67 -22.29
C LYS A 167 3.67 -2.19 -23.17
N THR A 168 3.23 -1.38 -24.12
CA THR A 168 2.40 -1.84 -25.24
C THR A 168 3.13 -3.01 -25.86
N PHE A 169 2.50 -4.19 -25.82
CA PHE A 169 3.00 -5.35 -26.55
C PHE A 169 3.07 -4.96 -28.03
N GLU A 170 4.29 -4.90 -28.57
CA GLU A 170 4.51 -4.89 -30.03
C GLU A 170 4.22 -6.27 -30.62
#